data_AF-A0A4Q6XFS3-F1
#
_entry.id   AF-A0A4Q6XFS3-F1
#
_cell.length_a   1.000
_cell.length_b   1.000
_cell.length_c   1.000
_cell.angle_alpha   90.00
_cell.angle_beta   90.00
_cell.angle_gamma   90.00
#
_symmetry.space_group_name_H-M   'P 1'
#
loop_
_entity.id
_entity.type
_entity.pdbx_description
1 polymer ?
#
loop_
_entity_poly.entity_id
_entity_poly.type
_entity_poly.pdbx_seq_one_letter_code
_entity_poly.pdbx_strand_id
1 'polypeptide(L)'
;MHSPNKCITFLGLITTISFLSACGGSSTSSNSSYTSPKVMSEVKTDLKFLNTSLPSAQSTNVDTPVYRYTQIFNKENDQFKTSYRLEFDFDMDANTLYRLEADYDTLINATPNSVKLMEFEKSGQSITFKKEFQCSQNNNPCANIVNSVNMKTGQAKLDFNNLLLTKSSWADGQINTITLAGSVEGFLTEAPSTVQLPASQVHQLQWSITPSDQDGLNLISNYHQLDFTNHNKVELFLGDGTTIEDSGIISIQNNKVESLYYQPALSPSLLAIYCNPTDTPCQNTSYNPSNYEVTFSNTKVNSALAGIGYLNGSTGL
;
A
#
# COMPACT_ATOMS: atom_id res chain seq x y z
N MET A 1 -7.09 -6.00 74.26
CA MET A 1 -6.66 -7.39 74.02
C MET A 1 -6.20 -7.46 72.56
N HIS A 2 -4.90 -7.31 72.34
CA HIS A 2 -3.95 -8.39 71.96
C HIS A 2 -3.99 -8.78 70.46
N SER A 3 -3.23 -8.03 69.62
CA SER A 3 -1.94 -8.39 68.97
C SER A 3 -1.62 -9.87 68.65
N PRO A 4 -0.60 -10.22 67.82
CA PRO A 4 -0.09 -9.67 66.53
C PRO A 4 0.49 -10.77 65.57
N ASN A 5 1.27 -10.32 64.55
CA ASN A 5 2.43 -10.97 63.88
C ASN A 5 2.17 -11.51 62.44
N LYS A 6 2.96 -11.17 61.41
CA LYS A 6 4.42 -10.89 61.37
C LYS A 6 4.82 -9.86 60.29
N CYS A 7 5.77 -8.98 60.64
CA CYS A 7 6.73 -8.36 59.73
C CYS A 7 7.73 -9.38 59.18
N ILE A 8 8.35 -9.08 58.02
CA ILE A 8 9.81 -9.00 57.85
C ILE A 8 10.10 -8.06 56.68
N THR A 9 10.96 -7.09 56.97
CA THR A 9 11.66 -6.13 56.10
C THR A 9 12.96 -6.73 55.57
N PHE A 10 13.39 -6.36 54.36
CA PHE A 10 14.80 -6.11 54.00
C PHE A 10 14.79 -5.19 52.76
N LEU A 11 15.03 -3.88 52.93
CA LEU A 11 16.32 -3.18 52.87
C LEU A 11 17.11 -3.43 51.57
N GLY A 12 17.18 -2.38 50.76
CA GLY A 12 18.09 -2.20 49.64
C GLY A 12 18.16 -0.72 49.28
N LEU A 13 18.81 0.05 50.15
CA LEU A 13 19.08 1.48 50.03
C LEU A 13 20.36 1.66 49.20
N ILE A 14 20.33 2.43 48.10
CA ILE A 14 21.49 3.19 47.65
C ILE A 14 21.03 4.61 47.31
N THR A 15 21.57 5.53 48.07
CA THR A 15 21.37 6.97 48.09
C THR A 15 22.27 7.72 47.11
N THR A 16 21.75 8.85 46.60
CA THR A 16 22.43 10.12 46.22
C THR A 16 23.34 10.09 44.98
N ILE A 17 23.41 11.12 44.11
CA ILE A 17 23.63 12.56 44.37
C ILE A 17 23.05 13.41 43.21
N SER A 18 22.47 14.55 43.56
CA SER A 18 21.99 15.62 42.67
C SER A 18 23.14 16.50 42.14
N PHE A 19 23.00 17.04 40.93
CA PHE A 19 23.56 18.36 40.59
C PHE A 19 22.58 19.15 39.72
N LEU A 20 21.94 20.14 40.35
CA LEU A 20 21.50 21.37 39.72
C LEU A 20 22.72 22.30 39.68
N SER A 21 23.02 22.88 38.52
CA SER A 21 23.88 24.05 38.41
C SER A 21 23.18 25.13 37.59
N ALA A 22 22.88 26.23 38.26
CA ALA A 22 22.51 27.51 37.66
C ALA A 22 23.59 28.54 38.00
N CYS A 23 24.07 29.27 36.98
CA CYS A 23 24.77 30.56 36.99
C CYS A 23 24.74 31.02 35.51
N GLY A 24 24.35 32.22 35.07
CA GLY A 24 24.19 33.52 35.71
C GLY A 24 25.17 34.55 35.11
N GLY A 25 24.69 35.41 34.18
CA GLY A 25 25.09 36.84 34.09
C GLY A 25 26.24 37.35 33.19
N SER A 26 25.86 38.06 32.11
CA SER A 26 26.40 39.34 31.50
C SER A 26 27.89 39.53 31.14
N SER A 27 28.28 39.72 29.86
CA SER A 27 28.41 40.98 29.03
C SER A 27 29.89 41.40 28.85
N THR A 28 30.49 41.76 27.70
CA THR A 28 30.14 42.75 26.64
C THR A 28 31.01 42.62 25.34
N SER A 29 30.34 42.86 24.18
CA SER A 29 30.75 43.45 22.86
C SER A 29 31.96 42.93 22.05
N SER A 30 31.90 42.72 20.72
CA SER A 30 31.53 43.71 19.68
C SER A 30 31.02 43.16 18.33
N ASN A 31 30.00 43.86 17.80
CA ASN A 31 29.57 44.12 16.42
C ASN A 31 29.91 43.18 15.24
N SER A 32 28.86 42.60 14.64
CA SER A 32 28.57 42.82 13.22
C SER A 32 27.06 42.73 12.96
N SER A 33 26.47 43.83 12.48
CA SER A 33 25.08 43.95 12.08
C SER A 33 24.83 43.26 10.73
N TYR A 34 23.99 42.24 10.72
CA TYR A 34 23.21 41.88 9.52
C TYR A 34 21.76 41.67 9.95
N THR A 35 20.93 42.67 9.72
CA THR A 35 19.47 42.55 9.77
C THR A 35 19.00 42.01 8.43
N SER A 36 18.70 40.70 8.39
CA SER A 36 18.00 40.07 7.27
C SER A 36 16.48 40.32 7.39
N PRO A 37 15.74 40.44 6.27
CA PRO A 37 14.34 40.83 6.27
C PRO A 37 13.47 39.82 7.03
N LYS A 38 12.42 40.35 7.68
CA LYS A 38 11.23 39.64 8.13
C LYS A 38 10.66 38.79 6.98
N VAL A 39 11.10 37.54 6.86
CA VAL A 39 10.45 36.51 6.04
C VAL A 39 9.42 35.83 6.94
N MET A 40 8.17 35.81 6.48
CA MET A 40 7.05 35.16 7.13
C MET A 40 7.40 33.72 7.49
N SER A 41 7.25 33.40 8.78
CA SER A 41 7.27 32.08 9.41
C SER A 41 7.06 30.93 8.43
N GLU A 42 8.15 30.32 7.99
CA GLU A 42 8.17 29.04 7.30
C GLU A 42 7.40 28.02 8.14
N VAL A 43 6.34 27.46 7.58
CA VAL A 43 5.68 26.26 8.10
C VAL A 43 6.65 25.09 7.89
N LYS A 44 7.55 24.90 8.85
CA LYS A 44 8.30 23.65 9.00
C LYS A 44 7.33 22.57 9.45
N THR A 45 7.00 21.67 8.52
CA THR A 45 6.36 20.41 8.90
C THR A 45 7.49 19.42 9.13
N ASP A 46 8.07 19.45 10.32
CA ASP A 46 8.75 18.27 10.85
C ASP A 46 7.64 17.22 11.03
N LEU A 47 7.81 15.98 10.57
CA LEU A 47 6.99 14.86 11.07
C LEU A 47 7.46 14.48 12.49
N LYS A 48 7.35 15.48 13.36
CA LYS A 48 7.09 15.43 14.79
C LYS A 48 5.75 16.14 14.90
N PHE A 49 4.71 15.48 15.42
CA PHE A 49 3.54 16.25 15.81
C PHE A 49 3.98 17.29 16.86
N LEU A 50 3.76 18.56 16.53
CA LEU A 50 4.15 19.71 17.34
C LEU A 50 3.59 19.58 18.76
N ASN A 51 4.46 19.81 19.75
CA ASN A 51 4.16 20.08 21.15
C ASN A 51 3.37 21.40 21.31
N THR A 52 2.19 21.51 20.73
CA THR A 52 1.14 22.36 21.29
C THR A 52 0.29 21.48 22.16
N SER A 53 0.27 21.77 23.46
CA SER A 53 -0.60 21.15 24.44
C SER A 53 -2.05 21.22 23.96
N LEU A 54 -2.52 20.15 23.32
CA LEU A 54 -3.93 19.88 23.13
C LEU A 54 -4.43 19.09 24.35
N PRO A 55 -5.67 19.35 24.80
CA PRO A 55 -6.14 18.96 26.13
C PRO A 55 -6.01 17.45 26.36
N SER A 56 -5.49 17.12 27.53
CA SER A 56 -5.20 15.76 27.98
C SER A 56 -6.39 14.82 27.89
N ALA A 57 -6.28 13.78 27.07
CA ALA A 57 -6.63 12.40 27.43
C ALA A 57 -6.20 11.43 26.32
N GLN A 58 -5.15 10.66 26.59
CA GLN A 58 -4.97 9.25 26.18
C GLN A 58 -4.80 8.91 24.69
N SER A 59 -3.53 8.76 24.25
CA SER A 59 -2.92 7.50 23.77
C SER A 59 -1.71 7.81 22.87
N THR A 60 -0.54 7.28 23.21
CA THR A 60 0.77 7.56 22.58
C THR A 60 1.30 6.37 21.78
N ASN A 61 0.43 5.56 21.20
CA ASN A 61 0.80 4.39 20.41
C ASN A 61 -0.07 4.29 19.15
N VAL A 62 0.55 4.41 17.96
CA VAL A 62 0.03 3.81 16.74
C VAL A 62 0.76 2.47 16.63
N ASP A 63 0.25 1.46 17.34
CA ASP A 63 0.94 0.17 17.53
C ASP A 63 1.07 -0.59 16.21
N THR A 64 2.18 -0.39 15.49
CA THR A 64 2.64 -1.08 14.26
C THR A 64 1.78 -0.81 13.01
N PRO A 65 2.31 -0.16 11.96
CA PRO A 65 1.58 0.00 10.71
C PRO A 65 1.31 -1.36 10.05
N VAL A 66 0.20 -1.44 9.30
CA VAL A 66 -0.03 -2.61 8.44
C VAL A 66 0.89 -2.50 7.23
N TYR A 67 1.92 -3.34 7.22
CA TYR A 67 2.93 -3.38 6.18
C TYR A 67 2.58 -4.42 5.10
N ARG A 68 2.67 -4.02 3.84
CA ARG A 68 2.54 -4.90 2.69
C ARG A 68 3.74 -4.76 1.76
N TYR A 69 4.16 -5.89 1.22
CA TYR A 69 5.19 -6.01 0.20
C TYR A 69 4.57 -6.60 -1.06
N THR A 70 4.73 -5.92 -2.19
CA THR A 70 4.21 -6.40 -3.48
C THR A 70 5.34 -6.54 -4.48
N GLN A 71 5.41 -7.70 -5.14
CA GLN A 71 6.19 -7.92 -6.36
C GLN A 71 5.27 -7.73 -7.57
N ILE A 72 5.66 -6.86 -8.48
CA ILE A 72 4.87 -6.49 -9.65
C ILE A 72 5.64 -6.93 -10.89
N PHE A 73 4.99 -7.66 -11.78
CA PHE A 73 5.55 -8.08 -13.06
C PHE A 73 4.74 -7.45 -14.18
N ASN A 74 5.32 -6.45 -14.86
CA ASN A 74 4.67 -5.75 -15.97
C ASN A 74 5.26 -6.23 -17.30
N LYS A 75 4.40 -6.60 -18.25
CA LYS A 75 4.79 -7.01 -19.59
C LYS A 75 5.10 -5.77 -20.43
N GLU A 76 6.36 -5.60 -20.80
CA GLU A 76 6.87 -4.56 -21.68
C GLU A 76 7.60 -5.24 -22.85
N ASN A 77 7.17 -4.99 -24.11
CA ASN A 77 7.78 -5.58 -25.31
C ASN A 77 7.94 -7.12 -25.23
N ASP A 78 6.86 -7.82 -24.88
CA ASP A 78 6.81 -9.27 -24.70
C ASP A 78 7.70 -9.86 -23.60
N GLN A 79 8.24 -9.02 -22.71
CA GLN A 79 9.04 -9.45 -21.56
C GLN A 79 8.50 -8.87 -20.27
N PHE A 80 8.49 -9.68 -19.20
CA PHE A 80 8.11 -9.18 -17.89
C PHE A 80 9.27 -8.46 -17.22
N LYS A 81 9.01 -7.22 -16.83
CA LYS A 81 9.89 -6.40 -15.98
C LYS A 81 9.36 -6.43 -14.55
N THR A 82 10.24 -6.73 -13.61
CA THR A 82 9.90 -6.79 -12.19
C THR A 82 10.12 -5.46 -11.51
N SER A 83 9.11 -4.96 -10.82
CA SER A 83 9.17 -3.84 -9.89
C SER A 83 8.60 -4.25 -8.53
N TYR A 84 8.69 -3.37 -7.54
CA TYR A 84 8.26 -3.66 -6.18
C TYR A 84 7.53 -2.48 -5.57
N ARG A 85 6.58 -2.75 -4.67
CA ARG A 85 5.89 -1.74 -3.87
C ARG A 85 5.94 -2.10 -2.40
N LEU A 86 6.19 -1.11 -1.56
CA LEU A 86 6.02 -1.17 -0.12
C LEU A 86 4.85 -0.28 0.27
N GLU A 87 3.88 -0.81 1.01
CA GLU A 87 2.76 -0.03 1.54
C GLU A 87 2.77 -0.09 3.07
N PHE A 88 2.55 1.06 3.71
CA PHE A 88 2.37 1.17 5.14
C PHE A 88 1.06 1.92 5.42
N ASP A 89 0.12 1.25 6.08
CA ASP A 89 -1.15 1.81 6.50
C ASP A 89 -1.11 2.23 7.96
N PHE A 90 -1.55 3.46 8.24
CA PHE A 90 -1.60 4.05 9.57
C PHE A 90 -2.98 4.63 9.85
N ASP A 91 -3.66 4.12 10.87
CA ASP A 91 -4.85 4.77 11.39
C ASP A 91 -4.43 5.96 12.25
N MET A 92 -4.74 7.18 11.81
CA MET A 92 -4.54 8.38 12.63
C MET A 92 -5.61 8.45 13.72
N ASP A 93 -6.84 8.17 13.33
CA ASP A 93 -8.00 8.13 14.20
C ASP A 93 -9.06 7.16 13.64
N ALA A 94 -10.24 7.12 14.27
CA ALA A 94 -11.34 6.25 13.86
C ALA A 94 -11.81 6.46 12.41
N ASN A 95 -11.63 7.67 11.87
CA ASN A 95 -12.18 8.12 10.59
C ASN A 95 -11.10 8.45 9.56
N THR A 96 -9.82 8.42 9.91
CA THR A 96 -8.72 8.82 9.03
C THR A 96 -7.66 7.73 8.92
N LEU A 97 -7.39 7.30 7.69
CA LEU A 97 -6.33 6.36 7.33
C LEU A 97 -5.31 7.06 6.45
N TYR A 98 -4.02 6.90 6.75
CA TYR A 98 -2.94 7.25 5.84
C TYR A 98 -2.35 6.00 5.24
N ARG A 99 -1.98 6.08 3.95
CA ARG A 99 -1.14 5.09 3.29
C ARG A 99 0.11 5.75 2.75
N LEU A 100 1.25 5.22 3.14
CA LEU A 100 2.53 5.54 2.51
C LEU A 100 2.89 4.42 1.53
N GLU A 101 3.07 4.76 0.27
CA GLU A 101 3.55 3.84 -0.77
C GLU A 101 4.94 4.25 -1.23
N ALA A 102 5.84 3.28 -1.39
CA ALA A 102 7.13 3.47 -2.03
C ALA A 102 7.28 2.45 -3.17
N ASP A 103 7.44 2.94 -4.40
CA ASP A 103 7.59 2.14 -5.61
C ASP A 103 9.06 2.07 -6.06
N TYR A 104 9.52 0.88 -6.44
CA TYR A 104 10.89 0.59 -6.84
C TYR A 104 10.90 -0.09 -8.21
N ASP A 105 11.64 0.45 -9.18
CA ASP A 105 11.62 -0.09 -10.55
C ASP A 105 12.32 -1.43 -10.71
N THR A 106 13.41 -1.69 -9.99
CA THR A 106 14.26 -2.89 -10.21
C THR A 106 14.91 -3.47 -8.95
N LEU A 107 15.27 -2.65 -7.96
CA LEU A 107 15.94 -3.09 -6.74
C LEU A 107 15.24 -2.52 -5.50
N ILE A 108 14.74 -3.40 -4.64
CA ILE A 108 13.97 -3.04 -3.43
C ILE A 108 14.73 -2.21 -2.38
N ASN A 109 16.07 -2.20 -2.44
CA ASN A 109 16.94 -1.42 -1.56
C ASN A 109 17.59 -0.21 -2.26
N ALA A 110 17.17 0.10 -3.49
CA ALA A 110 17.56 1.35 -4.15
C ALA A 110 16.75 2.54 -3.62
N THR A 111 17.04 3.75 -4.09
CA THR A 111 16.14 4.88 -3.94
C THR A 111 14.83 4.56 -4.66
N PRO A 112 13.64 4.81 -4.07
CA PRO A 112 12.36 4.55 -4.73
C PRO A 112 12.22 5.47 -5.94
N ASN A 113 11.59 4.96 -6.99
CA ASN A 113 11.22 5.77 -8.15
C ASN A 113 10.10 6.76 -7.80
N SER A 114 9.19 6.34 -6.92
CA SER A 114 8.07 7.16 -6.43
C SER A 114 7.82 6.90 -4.95
N VAL A 115 7.41 7.95 -4.23
CA VAL A 115 6.85 7.84 -2.88
C VAL A 115 5.57 8.65 -2.82
N LYS A 116 4.49 8.05 -2.32
CA LYS A 116 3.18 8.69 -2.17
C LYS A 116 2.72 8.60 -0.74
N LEU A 117 2.18 9.70 -0.22
CA LEU A 117 1.39 9.72 1.00
C LEU A 117 -0.04 10.07 0.64
N MET A 118 -0.93 9.11 0.84
CA MET A 118 -2.37 9.25 0.58
C MET A 118 -3.14 9.31 1.90
N GLU A 119 -4.15 10.16 1.93
CA GLU A 119 -5.10 10.28 3.02
C GLU A 119 -6.47 9.77 2.56
N PHE A 120 -7.11 8.99 3.42
CA PHE A 120 -8.44 8.45 3.22
C PHE A 120 -9.34 8.74 4.41
N GLU A 121 -10.61 8.99 4.11
CA GLU A 121 -11.69 9.03 5.10
C GLU A 121 -12.36 7.66 5.20
N LYS A 122 -12.51 7.17 6.43
CA LYS A 122 -13.20 5.94 6.77
C LYS A 122 -14.63 6.27 7.22
N SER A 123 -15.60 5.60 6.62
CA SER A 123 -17.01 5.67 7.00
C SER A 123 -17.60 4.26 6.99
N GLY A 124 -17.63 3.63 8.17
CA GLY A 124 -17.97 2.22 8.30
C GLY A 124 -16.96 1.34 7.57
N GLN A 125 -17.43 0.56 6.60
CA GLN A 125 -16.58 -0.26 5.72
C GLN A 125 -16.07 0.49 4.48
N SER A 126 -16.56 1.72 4.24
CA SER A 126 -16.12 2.52 3.10
C SER A 126 -14.85 3.29 3.42
N ILE A 127 -13.93 3.32 2.45
CA ILE A 127 -12.69 4.11 2.50
C ILE A 127 -12.72 5.02 1.27
N THR A 128 -12.70 6.33 1.48
CA THR A 128 -12.78 7.34 0.41
C THR A 128 -11.49 8.14 0.35
N PHE A 129 -10.87 8.18 -0.82
CA PHE A 129 -9.68 9.00 -1.06
C PHE A 129 -9.96 10.49 -0.83
N LYS A 130 -9.06 11.18 -0.13
CA LYS A 130 -9.15 12.63 0.14
C LYS A 130 -8.08 13.41 -0.59
N LYS A 131 -6.81 13.04 -0.40
CA LYS A 131 -5.67 13.76 -0.96
C LYS A 131 -4.43 12.89 -1.05
N GLU A 132 -3.52 13.31 -1.92
CA GLU A 132 -2.23 12.66 -2.16
C GLU A 132 -1.13 13.71 -2.29
N PHE A 133 0.02 13.40 -1.70
CA PHE A 133 1.29 14.06 -1.93
C PHE A 133 2.30 13.05 -2.42
N GLN A 134 3.13 13.41 -3.38
CA GLN A 134 4.09 12.50 -3.97
C GLN A 134 5.44 13.15 -4.32
N CYS A 135 6.46 12.32 -4.44
CA CYS A 135 7.68 12.60 -5.19
C CYS A 135 7.80 11.53 -6.28
N SER A 136 8.44 11.88 -7.39
CA SER A 136 8.73 10.92 -8.46
C SER A 136 9.94 11.42 -9.27
N GLN A 137 10.65 10.53 -9.98
CA GLN A 137 11.75 10.96 -10.85
C GLN A 137 11.38 12.10 -11.82
N ASN A 138 10.16 12.06 -12.36
CA ASN A 138 9.69 13.03 -13.36
C ASN A 138 9.10 14.31 -12.75
N ASN A 139 8.72 14.27 -11.47
CA ASN A 139 8.08 15.38 -10.78
C ASN A 139 8.53 15.39 -9.32
N ASN A 140 9.54 16.22 -9.03
CA ASN A 140 10.28 16.28 -7.76
C ASN A 140 10.91 14.93 -7.38
N PRO A 141 12.16 14.66 -7.78
CA PRO A 141 12.84 13.40 -7.49
C PRO A 141 12.83 13.05 -6.00
N CYS A 142 12.55 11.78 -5.69
CA CYS A 142 12.59 11.27 -4.33
C CYS A 142 14.03 11.26 -3.80
N ALA A 143 14.43 12.32 -3.11
CA ALA A 143 15.73 12.44 -2.47
C ALA A 143 15.60 12.31 -0.94
N ASN A 144 16.72 12.06 -0.26
CA ASN A 144 16.79 12.01 1.21
C ASN A 144 15.92 10.93 1.87
N ILE A 145 15.83 9.77 1.22
CA ILE A 145 15.24 8.56 1.80
C ILE A 145 16.30 7.47 1.85
N VAL A 146 16.39 6.76 2.99
CA VAL A 146 17.24 5.58 3.15
C VAL A 146 16.34 4.38 3.40
N ASN A 147 16.53 3.33 2.61
CA ASN A 147 15.70 2.13 2.65
C ASN A 147 16.52 0.94 3.15
N SER A 148 15.90 0.14 4.02
CA SER A 148 16.46 -1.11 4.51
C SER A 148 15.37 -2.18 4.51
N VAL A 149 15.38 -3.02 3.48
CA VAL A 149 14.47 -4.17 3.34
C VAL A 149 15.28 -5.46 3.45
N ASN A 150 14.96 -6.24 4.48
CA ASN A 150 15.53 -7.55 4.70
C ASN A 150 14.57 -8.63 4.19
N MET A 151 14.83 -9.08 2.96
CA MET A 151 14.06 -10.13 2.29
C MET A 151 14.08 -11.48 3.01
N LYS A 152 15.02 -11.72 3.94
CA LYS A 152 15.08 -12.97 4.72
C LYS A 152 14.19 -12.94 5.96
N THR A 153 13.93 -11.77 6.52
CA THR A 153 13.13 -11.62 7.75
C THR A 153 11.78 -10.96 7.48
N GLY A 154 11.58 -10.36 6.31
CA GLY A 154 10.40 -9.56 6.01
C GLY A 154 10.34 -8.23 6.77
N GLN A 155 11.46 -7.78 7.32
CA GLN A 155 11.57 -6.46 7.94
C GLN A 155 11.82 -5.40 6.86
N ALA A 156 11.09 -4.29 6.93
CA ALA A 156 11.35 -3.10 6.13
C ALA A 156 11.43 -1.86 7.02
N LYS A 157 12.34 -0.95 6.67
CA LYS A 157 12.49 0.37 7.28
C LYS A 157 12.74 1.41 6.20
N LEU A 158 11.99 2.51 6.25
CA LEU A 158 12.24 3.70 5.43
C LEU A 158 12.53 4.87 6.37
N ASP A 159 13.71 5.46 6.23
CA ASP A 159 14.15 6.66 6.96
C ASP A 159 14.06 7.88 6.04
N PHE A 160 13.28 8.86 6.44
CA PHE A 160 13.08 10.13 5.74
C PHE A 160 13.89 11.24 6.41
N ASN A 161 14.77 11.89 5.65
CA ASN A 161 15.51 13.06 6.08
C ASN A 161 14.99 14.31 5.35
N ASN A 162 13.81 14.77 5.76
CA ASN A 162 13.11 15.90 5.14
C ASN A 162 12.81 15.66 3.65
N LEU A 163 12.19 14.52 3.35
CA LEU A 163 11.70 14.21 2.02
C LEU A 163 10.55 15.16 1.67
N LEU A 164 10.75 16.01 0.65
CA LEU A 164 9.71 16.89 0.14
C LEU A 164 8.74 16.08 -0.73
N LEU A 165 7.45 16.17 -0.44
CA LEU A 165 6.38 15.68 -1.30
C LEU A 165 5.57 16.86 -1.84
N THR A 166 5.19 16.79 -3.11
CA THR A 166 4.35 17.78 -3.78
C THR A 166 2.95 17.24 -3.97
N LYS A 167 1.97 18.12 -3.93
CA LYS A 167 0.57 17.77 -4.11
C LYS A 167 0.34 17.13 -5.48
N SER A 168 -0.40 16.02 -5.49
CA SER A 168 -0.89 15.39 -6.71
C SER A 168 -2.02 16.23 -7.34
N SER A 169 -2.18 16.19 -8.66
CA SER A 169 -3.09 17.07 -9.41
C SER A 169 -4.57 16.98 -9.02
N TRP A 170 -4.95 15.98 -8.21
CA TRP A 170 -6.34 15.64 -7.88
C TRP A 170 -6.74 15.90 -6.42
N ALA A 171 -5.84 16.45 -5.59
CA ALA A 171 -6.15 16.77 -4.21
C ALA A 171 -6.81 18.15 -4.06
N ASP A 172 -7.78 18.31 -3.17
CA ASP A 172 -8.30 19.62 -2.76
C ASP A 172 -7.47 20.23 -1.60
N GLY A 173 -7.33 21.56 -1.57
CA GLY A 173 -6.69 22.29 -0.47
C GLY A 173 -5.55 23.24 -0.87
N GLN A 174 -5.19 24.15 0.06
CA GLN A 174 -4.19 25.21 -0.15
C GLN A 174 -2.73 24.77 0.03
N ILE A 175 -2.50 23.62 0.68
CA ILE A 175 -1.15 23.10 0.94
C ILE A 175 -0.67 22.36 -0.31
N ASN A 176 0.36 22.91 -0.96
CA ASN A 176 0.92 22.36 -2.20
C ASN A 176 2.09 21.40 -1.96
N THR A 177 2.68 21.43 -0.78
CA THR A 177 3.84 20.59 -0.42
C THR A 177 3.78 20.20 1.04
N ILE A 178 4.34 19.04 1.35
CA ILE A 178 4.60 18.58 2.72
C ILE A 178 6.03 18.04 2.80
N THR A 179 6.54 17.90 4.02
CA THR A 179 7.87 17.31 4.25
C THR A 179 7.72 16.12 5.19
N LEU A 180 8.27 14.97 4.80
CA LEU A 180 8.36 13.79 5.65
C LEU A 180 9.72 13.73 6.33
N ALA A 181 9.72 13.51 7.65
CA ALA A 181 10.92 13.34 8.45
C ALA A 181 10.71 12.22 9.48
N GLY A 182 11.76 11.47 9.83
CA GLY A 182 11.66 10.34 10.76
C GLY A 182 11.69 9.00 10.04
N SER A 183 11.02 7.98 10.58
CA SER A 183 11.11 6.62 10.03
C SER A 183 9.80 5.87 10.12
N VAL A 184 9.54 5.00 9.14
CA VAL A 184 8.54 3.95 9.24
C VAL A 184 9.22 2.59 9.24
N GLU A 185 8.72 1.68 10.07
CA GLU A 185 9.17 0.29 10.14
C GLU A 185 7.97 -0.65 10.04
N GLY A 186 8.17 -1.81 9.41
CA GLY A 186 7.18 -2.85 9.28
C GLY A 186 7.82 -4.23 9.28
N PHE A 187 7.05 -5.23 9.70
CA PHE A 187 7.48 -6.62 9.72
C PHE A 187 6.37 -7.48 9.10
N LEU A 188 6.71 -8.26 8.09
CA LEU A 188 5.81 -9.28 7.59
C LEU A 188 5.78 -10.46 8.57
N THR A 189 4.63 -11.11 8.68
CA THR A 189 4.50 -12.37 9.44
C THR A 189 5.41 -13.46 8.88
N GLU A 190 5.64 -13.44 7.57
CA GLU A 190 6.50 -14.38 6.86
C GLU A 190 7.41 -13.62 5.88
N ALA A 191 8.66 -14.05 5.77
CA ALA A 191 9.62 -13.45 4.85
C ALA A 191 9.15 -13.55 3.40
N PRO A 192 9.32 -12.53 2.54
CA PRO A 192 8.87 -12.59 1.15
C PRO A 192 9.46 -13.76 0.38
N SER A 193 8.65 -14.40 -0.47
CA SER A 193 9.11 -15.43 -1.40
C SER A 193 9.49 -14.82 -2.74
N THR A 194 10.58 -15.29 -3.35
CA THR A 194 10.88 -14.96 -4.75
C THR A 194 9.86 -15.64 -5.66
N VAL A 195 9.20 -14.85 -6.52
CA VAL A 195 8.26 -15.34 -7.53
C VAL A 195 9.02 -15.66 -8.82
N GLN A 196 8.75 -16.81 -9.41
CA GLN A 196 9.32 -17.21 -10.70
C GLN A 196 8.20 -17.37 -11.72
N LEU A 197 8.28 -16.63 -12.83
CA LEU A 197 7.27 -16.73 -13.88
C LEU A 197 7.56 -17.94 -14.79
N PRO A 198 6.59 -18.84 -15.02
CA PRO A 198 6.70 -19.88 -16.03
C PRO A 198 6.72 -19.31 -17.45
N ALA A 199 7.03 -20.17 -18.42
CA ALA A 199 6.88 -19.85 -19.83
C ALA A 199 5.39 -19.70 -20.20
N SER A 200 5.13 -18.78 -21.12
CA SER A 200 3.79 -18.52 -21.65
C SER A 200 3.19 -19.74 -22.35
N GLN A 201 1.90 -20.00 -22.10
CA GLN A 201 1.10 -21.04 -22.72
C GLN A 201 -0.14 -20.43 -23.38
N VAL A 202 -0.71 -21.15 -24.34
CA VAL A 202 -1.93 -20.70 -25.00
C VAL A 202 -3.11 -21.01 -24.10
N HIS A 203 -3.81 -19.95 -23.68
CA HIS A 203 -5.03 -20.04 -22.90
C HIS A 203 -6.23 -19.53 -23.70
N GLN A 204 -7.41 -20.10 -23.45
CA GLN A 204 -8.65 -19.65 -24.05
C GLN A 204 -9.69 -19.46 -22.96
N LEU A 205 -10.28 -18.27 -22.91
CA LEU A 205 -11.39 -17.94 -22.04
C LEU A 205 -12.60 -17.60 -22.91
N GLN A 206 -13.76 -18.12 -22.55
CA GLN A 206 -15.02 -17.89 -23.26
C GLN A 206 -16.10 -17.42 -22.31
N TRP A 207 -16.92 -16.48 -22.80
CA TRP A 207 -18.12 -16.02 -22.13
C TRP A 207 -19.37 -16.35 -22.93
N SER A 208 -20.41 -16.82 -22.24
CA SER A 208 -21.68 -17.20 -22.85
C SER A 208 -22.87 -16.85 -21.95
N ILE A 209 -24.05 -16.69 -22.54
CA ILE A 209 -25.32 -16.47 -21.80
C ILE A 209 -26.01 -17.78 -21.40
N THR A 210 -25.46 -18.92 -21.83
CA THR A 210 -25.90 -20.27 -21.50
C THR A 210 -24.72 -21.06 -20.94
N PRO A 211 -24.93 -22.03 -20.04
CA PRO A 211 -23.84 -22.87 -19.51
C PRO A 211 -23.41 -23.89 -20.58
N SER A 212 -22.65 -23.44 -21.56
CA SER A 212 -22.15 -24.23 -22.69
C SER A 212 -20.72 -23.81 -23.02
N ASP A 213 -19.92 -24.80 -23.40
CA ASP A 213 -18.52 -24.64 -23.83
C ASP A 213 -18.41 -24.53 -25.36
N GLN A 214 -19.54 -24.56 -26.09
CA GLN A 214 -19.57 -24.58 -27.56
C GLN A 214 -19.95 -23.25 -28.19
N ASP A 215 -20.73 -22.43 -27.48
CA ASP A 215 -21.27 -21.17 -27.97
C ASP A 215 -20.87 -20.04 -27.03
N GLY A 216 -19.84 -19.27 -27.37
CA GLY A 216 -19.36 -18.17 -26.52
C GLY A 216 -18.47 -17.17 -27.24
N LEU A 217 -18.43 -15.94 -26.72
CA LEU A 217 -17.49 -14.91 -27.10
C LEU A 217 -16.12 -15.25 -26.50
N ASN A 218 -15.08 -15.33 -27.33
CA ASN A 218 -13.71 -15.46 -26.83
C ASN A 218 -13.29 -14.14 -26.15
N LEU A 219 -12.74 -14.26 -24.95
CA LEU A 219 -12.18 -13.17 -24.16
C LEU A 219 -10.65 -13.23 -24.17
N ILE A 220 -10.01 -12.11 -23.82
CA ILE A 220 -8.57 -12.10 -23.55
C ILE A 220 -8.28 -12.96 -22.30
N SER A 221 -7.28 -13.81 -22.43
CA SER A 221 -6.89 -14.81 -21.44
C SER A 221 -5.46 -14.67 -20.93
N ASN A 222 -4.67 -13.76 -21.52
CA ASN A 222 -3.26 -13.56 -21.19
C ASN A 222 -3.06 -12.36 -20.27
N TYR A 223 -2.06 -12.45 -19.38
CA TYR A 223 -1.74 -11.36 -18.45
C TYR A 223 -0.76 -10.34 -19.05
N HIS A 224 -1.01 -9.05 -18.80
CA HIS A 224 -0.01 -7.99 -18.98
C HIS A 224 0.63 -7.56 -17.65
N GLN A 225 -0.04 -7.78 -16.52
CA GLN A 225 0.50 -7.46 -15.21
C GLN A 225 0.12 -8.53 -14.18
N LEU A 226 1.05 -8.84 -13.28
CA LEU A 226 0.83 -9.73 -12.15
C LEU A 226 1.37 -9.09 -10.88
N ASP A 227 0.52 -8.97 -9.86
CA ASP A 227 0.87 -8.40 -8.57
C ASP A 227 0.78 -9.48 -7.49
N PHE A 228 1.89 -9.74 -6.81
CA PHE A 228 2.00 -10.69 -5.72
C PHE A 228 2.21 -9.93 -4.43
N THR A 229 1.16 -9.78 -3.63
CA THR A 229 1.21 -9.04 -2.37
C THR A 229 1.31 -10.01 -1.20
N ASN A 230 2.39 -9.87 -0.43
CA ASN A 230 2.80 -10.75 0.63
C ASN A 230 2.81 -12.22 0.13
N HIS A 231 2.10 -13.12 0.81
CA HIS A 231 2.03 -14.55 0.48
C HIS A 231 0.62 -15.02 0.12
N ASN A 232 -0.37 -14.14 0.25
CA ASN A 232 -1.77 -14.55 0.29
C ASN A 232 -2.66 -13.81 -0.69
N LYS A 233 -2.16 -12.80 -1.41
CA LYS A 233 -2.94 -12.07 -2.42
C LYS A 233 -2.19 -12.06 -3.75
N VAL A 234 -2.89 -12.44 -4.82
CA VAL A 234 -2.42 -12.35 -6.19
C VAL A 234 -3.46 -11.62 -7.02
N GLU A 235 -3.04 -10.61 -7.78
CA GLU A 235 -3.89 -9.91 -8.75
C GLU A 235 -3.32 -10.11 -10.15
N LEU A 236 -4.18 -10.60 -11.05
CA LEU A 236 -3.81 -10.94 -12.42
C LEU A 236 -4.58 -10.03 -13.36
N PHE A 237 -3.86 -9.24 -14.14
CA PHE A 237 -4.45 -8.22 -15.01
C PHE A 237 -4.41 -8.69 -16.46
N LEU A 238 -5.59 -8.80 -17.06
CA LEU A 238 -5.84 -9.19 -18.45
C LEU A 238 -5.86 -7.95 -19.36
N GLY A 239 -5.53 -8.13 -20.63
CA GLY A 239 -5.48 -7.04 -21.63
C GLY A 239 -4.06 -6.52 -21.85
N ASP A 240 -3.94 -5.26 -22.26
CA ASP A 240 -2.65 -4.58 -22.53
C ASP A 240 -2.37 -3.39 -21.58
N GLY A 241 -3.23 -3.16 -20.59
CA GLY A 241 -3.15 -2.04 -19.66
C GLY A 241 -3.73 -0.72 -20.20
N THR A 242 -4.33 -0.73 -21.40
CA THR A 242 -5.03 0.42 -21.96
C THR A 242 -6.54 0.30 -21.76
N THR A 243 -7.23 1.44 -21.68
CA THR A 243 -8.70 1.47 -21.64
C THR A 243 -9.35 1.26 -23.01
N ILE A 244 -8.54 1.06 -24.06
CA ILE A 244 -8.99 0.94 -25.45
C ILE A 244 -9.29 -0.53 -25.77
N GLU A 245 -8.52 -1.45 -25.18
CA GLU A 245 -8.69 -2.88 -25.36
C GLU A 245 -9.54 -3.50 -24.25
N ASP A 246 -9.89 -4.77 -24.44
CA ASP A 246 -10.50 -5.59 -23.41
C ASP A 246 -9.56 -5.65 -22.20
N SER A 247 -10.10 -5.43 -21.00
CA SER A 247 -9.30 -5.47 -19.78
C SER A 247 -10.05 -6.18 -18.67
N GLY A 248 -9.29 -6.77 -17.76
CA GLY A 248 -9.87 -7.43 -16.61
C GLY A 248 -8.88 -7.61 -15.48
N ILE A 249 -9.40 -7.91 -14.31
CA ILE A 249 -8.63 -8.24 -13.12
C ILE A 249 -9.25 -9.47 -12.47
N ILE A 250 -8.38 -10.40 -12.11
CA ILE A 250 -8.73 -11.55 -11.26
C ILE A 250 -8.02 -11.36 -9.93
N SER A 251 -8.77 -11.31 -8.85
CA SER A 251 -8.22 -11.23 -7.49
C SER A 251 -8.30 -12.60 -6.83
N ILE A 252 -7.16 -13.07 -6.37
CA ILE A 252 -7.00 -14.35 -5.69
C ILE A 252 -6.53 -14.07 -4.27
N GLN A 253 -7.22 -14.66 -3.29
CA GLN A 253 -6.82 -14.62 -1.90
C GLN A 253 -6.72 -16.03 -1.33
N ASN A 254 -5.62 -16.34 -0.65
CA ASN A 254 -5.37 -17.67 -0.05
C ASN A 254 -5.60 -18.83 -1.05
N ASN A 255 -5.09 -18.68 -2.28
CA ASN A 255 -5.26 -19.62 -3.40
C ASN A 255 -6.71 -19.86 -3.85
N LYS A 256 -7.64 -18.94 -3.55
CA LYS A 256 -9.02 -18.97 -4.03
C LYS A 256 -9.31 -17.73 -4.85
N VAL A 257 -10.02 -17.89 -5.96
CA VAL A 257 -10.51 -16.76 -6.75
C VAL A 257 -11.62 -16.08 -5.95
N GLU A 258 -11.34 -14.87 -5.48
CA GLU A 258 -12.28 -14.07 -4.69
C GLU A 258 -13.17 -13.24 -5.63
N SER A 259 -12.56 -12.64 -6.65
CA SER A 259 -13.29 -11.81 -7.61
C SER A 259 -12.70 -11.87 -9.01
N LEU A 260 -13.58 -11.62 -9.97
CA LEU A 260 -13.23 -11.30 -11.34
C LEU A 260 -14.03 -10.07 -11.74
N TYR A 261 -13.38 -9.15 -12.43
CA TYR A 261 -14.01 -8.08 -13.19
C TYR A 261 -13.40 -8.06 -14.58
N TYR A 262 -14.23 -8.02 -15.61
CA TYR A 262 -13.80 -7.90 -17.00
C TYR A 262 -14.69 -6.93 -17.74
N GLN A 263 -14.07 -6.06 -18.52
CA GLN A 263 -14.72 -5.06 -19.35
C GLN A 263 -14.23 -5.18 -20.79
N PRO A 264 -15.12 -5.42 -21.76
CA PRO A 264 -14.76 -5.40 -23.17
C PRO A 264 -14.37 -3.99 -23.67
N ALA A 265 -13.48 -3.96 -24.66
CA ALA A 265 -13.01 -2.79 -25.39
C ALA A 265 -14.17 -1.92 -25.86
N LEU A 266 -14.03 -0.60 -25.65
CA LEU A 266 -14.94 0.44 -26.16
C LEU A 266 -16.43 0.18 -25.87
N SER A 267 -16.73 -0.69 -24.91
CA SER A 267 -18.08 -1.09 -24.56
C SER A 267 -18.56 -0.29 -23.34
N PRO A 268 -19.84 0.12 -23.30
CA PRO A 268 -20.39 0.74 -22.10
C PRO A 268 -20.20 -0.20 -20.90
N SER A 269 -20.05 0.36 -19.70
CA SER A 269 -19.94 -0.39 -18.42
C SER A 269 -21.04 -1.44 -18.22
N LEU A 270 -22.11 -1.36 -19.00
CA LEU A 270 -23.21 -2.30 -19.03
C LEU A 270 -22.83 -3.71 -19.53
N LEU A 271 -21.77 -3.85 -20.34
CA LEU A 271 -21.25 -5.15 -20.80
C LEU A 271 -20.15 -5.71 -19.89
N ALA A 272 -19.79 -5.01 -18.82
CA ALA A 272 -18.86 -5.56 -17.84
C ALA A 272 -19.44 -6.83 -17.22
N ILE A 273 -18.59 -7.83 -17.07
CA ILE A 273 -18.91 -9.08 -16.39
C ILE A 273 -18.10 -9.19 -15.12
N TYR A 274 -18.72 -9.70 -14.06
CA TYR A 274 -18.04 -9.85 -12.79
C TYR A 274 -18.59 -10.98 -11.94
N CYS A 275 -17.74 -11.50 -11.07
CA CYS A 275 -18.13 -12.30 -9.92
C CYS A 275 -17.39 -11.76 -8.69
N ASN A 276 -18.05 -11.75 -7.54
CA ASN A 276 -17.53 -11.25 -6.27
C ASN A 276 -18.21 -11.97 -5.09
N PRO A 277 -17.64 -11.95 -3.88
CA PRO A 277 -18.18 -12.71 -2.75
C PRO A 277 -19.57 -12.27 -2.27
N THR A 278 -19.98 -11.04 -2.57
CA THR A 278 -21.20 -10.42 -2.04
C THR A 278 -22.43 -10.70 -2.90
N ASP A 279 -22.31 -10.59 -4.21
CA ASP A 279 -23.43 -10.64 -5.15
C ASP A 279 -23.51 -11.98 -5.90
N THR A 280 -22.49 -12.28 -6.69
CA THR A 280 -22.37 -13.51 -7.48
C THR A 280 -21.00 -14.10 -7.24
N PRO A 281 -20.84 -15.03 -6.29
CA PRO A 281 -19.55 -15.62 -5.96
C PRO A 281 -18.91 -16.35 -7.14
N CYS A 282 -17.58 -16.26 -7.26
CA CYS A 282 -16.78 -16.93 -8.30
C CYS A 282 -16.68 -18.45 -8.09
N GLN A 283 -17.82 -19.15 -8.07
CA GLN A 283 -17.88 -20.60 -7.90
C GLN A 283 -17.39 -21.35 -9.15
N ASN A 284 -16.99 -22.61 -8.96
CA ASN A 284 -16.42 -23.47 -10.01
C ASN A 284 -15.18 -22.88 -10.69
N THR A 285 -14.38 -22.17 -9.89
CA THR A 285 -13.06 -21.68 -10.29
C THR A 285 -11.97 -22.46 -9.58
N SER A 286 -10.80 -22.52 -10.19
CA SER A 286 -9.59 -23.01 -9.53
C SER A 286 -8.40 -22.14 -9.91
N TYR A 287 -7.47 -21.99 -8.97
CA TYR A 287 -6.21 -21.30 -9.19
C TYR A 287 -5.05 -22.27 -8.96
N ASN A 288 -4.13 -22.33 -9.92
CA ASN A 288 -2.90 -23.08 -9.80
C ASN A 288 -1.71 -22.12 -9.57
N PRO A 289 -1.15 -22.05 -8.35
CA PRO A 289 -0.06 -21.14 -8.03
C PRO A 289 1.28 -21.50 -8.71
N SER A 290 1.41 -22.70 -9.31
CA SER A 290 2.65 -23.12 -9.97
C SER A 290 2.82 -22.52 -11.36
N ASN A 291 1.70 -22.26 -12.05
CA ASN A 291 1.69 -21.69 -13.40
C ASN A 291 0.86 -20.39 -13.50
N TYR A 292 0.30 -19.92 -12.38
CA TYR A 292 -0.58 -18.75 -12.30
C TYR A 292 -1.82 -18.85 -13.18
N GLU A 293 -2.26 -20.07 -13.46
CA GLU A 293 -3.45 -20.35 -14.25
C GLU A 293 -4.71 -20.23 -13.40
N VAL A 294 -5.73 -19.59 -13.96
CA VAL A 294 -7.09 -19.60 -13.39
C VAL A 294 -8.00 -20.33 -14.36
N THR A 295 -8.69 -21.37 -13.88
CA THR A 295 -9.65 -22.14 -14.67
C THR A 295 -11.07 -21.79 -14.25
N PHE A 296 -11.95 -21.63 -15.23
CA PHE A 296 -13.38 -21.37 -15.07
C PHE A 296 -14.16 -22.54 -15.66
N SER A 297 -15.10 -23.08 -14.89
CA SER A 297 -15.91 -24.25 -15.29
C SER A 297 -17.38 -23.98 -15.06
N ASN A 298 -18.02 -23.41 -16.06
CA ASN A 298 -19.38 -22.87 -16.01
C ASN A 298 -19.55 -21.92 -14.82
N THR A 299 -18.54 -21.06 -14.62
CA THR A 299 -18.52 -20.08 -13.55
C THR A 299 -19.53 -18.98 -13.85
N LYS A 300 -20.52 -18.81 -12.97
CA LYS A 300 -21.51 -17.76 -13.11
C LYS A 300 -20.89 -16.38 -12.92
N VAL A 301 -21.25 -15.46 -13.81
CA VAL A 301 -20.89 -14.05 -13.73
C VAL A 301 -22.13 -13.19 -13.95
N ASN A 302 -22.18 -12.03 -13.29
CA ASN A 302 -23.19 -11.02 -13.56
C ASN A 302 -22.74 -10.09 -14.68
N SER A 303 -23.70 -9.70 -15.52
CA SER A 303 -23.61 -8.62 -16.48
C SER A 303 -24.77 -7.67 -16.24
N ALA A 304 -24.49 -6.37 -16.21
CA ALA A 304 -25.54 -5.37 -16.01
C ALA A 304 -26.59 -5.37 -17.14
N LEU A 305 -26.19 -5.72 -18.37
CA LEU A 305 -27.09 -5.73 -19.53
C LEU A 305 -27.64 -7.12 -19.86
N ALA A 306 -26.81 -8.17 -19.77
CA ALA A 306 -27.20 -9.53 -20.17
C ALA A 306 -27.75 -10.38 -19.01
N GLY A 307 -27.72 -9.88 -17.77
CA GLY A 307 -28.09 -10.68 -16.60
C GLY A 307 -26.99 -11.68 -16.24
N ILE A 308 -27.32 -12.95 -16.06
CA ILE A 308 -26.35 -13.99 -15.71
C ILE A 308 -25.70 -14.55 -16.98
N GLY A 309 -24.37 -14.56 -17.01
CA GLY A 309 -23.57 -15.29 -17.98
C GLY A 309 -22.69 -16.34 -17.32
N TYR A 310 -21.90 -17.04 -18.13
CA TYR A 310 -21.02 -18.13 -17.73
C TYR A 310 -19.64 -17.96 -18.36
N LEU A 311 -18.61 -18.24 -17.57
CA LEU A 311 -17.23 -18.32 -18.02
C LEU A 311 -16.77 -19.78 -18.09
N ASN A 312 -16.09 -20.11 -19.19
CA ASN A 312 -15.49 -21.42 -19.45
C ASN A 312 -14.07 -21.25 -20.03
N GLY A 313 -13.16 -22.12 -19.60
CA GLY A 313 -11.78 -22.14 -20.09
C GLY A 313 -10.78 -21.68 -19.02
N SER A 314 -9.70 -21.03 -19.44
CA SER A 314 -8.60 -20.66 -18.55
C SER A 314 -7.96 -19.33 -18.92
N THR A 315 -7.32 -18.69 -17.95
CA THR A 315 -6.36 -17.60 -18.14
C THR A 315 -4.99 -18.01 -17.64
N GLY A 316 -3.93 -17.41 -18.18
CA GLY A 316 -2.57 -17.73 -17.76
C GLY A 316 -1.52 -16.81 -18.38
N LEU A 317 -0.25 -17.13 -18.10
CA LEU A 317 0.90 -16.49 -18.72
C LEU A 317 1.09 -16.98 -20.14
#